data_AF-A0A484Z846-F1
#
_entry.id   AF-A0A484Z846-F1
#
_cell.length_a   1.000
_cell.length_b   1.000
_cell.length_c   1.000
_cell.angle_alpha   90.00
_cell.angle_beta   90.00
_cell.angle_gamma   90.00
#
_symmetry.space_group_name_H-M   'P 1'
#
loop_
_entity.id
_entity.type
_entity.pdbx_description
1 polymer ?
#
loop_
_entity_poly.entity_id
_entity_poly.type
_entity_poly.pdbx_seq_one_letter_code
_entity_poly.pdbx_strand_id
1 'polypeptide(L)'
;MTPHSVIVRRMDGSWICDAIWNGNKVDAFPKARIEQLKEKRVKRSVKNLEDKVRRKQEELRPALEQRPEIDVTMFAPQRNHNEPEKVYLFESEFESDFKESQ
;
A
#
# COMPACT_ATOMS: atom_id res chain seq x y z
N MET A 1 16.53 30.20 5.79
CA MET A 1 17.28 28.93 5.63
C MET A 1 16.77 28.00 6.74
N THR A 2 15.82 27.12 6.44
CA THR A 2 15.28 26.17 7.43
C THR A 2 16.32 25.07 7.67
N PRO A 3 16.54 24.61 8.91
CA PRO A 3 17.46 23.52 9.18
C PRO A 3 16.95 22.26 8.48
N HIS A 4 17.75 21.74 7.55
CA HIS A 4 17.40 20.58 6.70
C HIS A 4 17.84 19.24 7.33
N SER A 5 18.67 19.30 8.37
CA SER A 5 19.18 18.13 9.08
C SER A 5 19.33 18.40 10.58
N VAL A 6 19.17 17.33 11.37
CA VAL A 6 19.39 17.30 12.81
C VAL A 6 20.42 16.21 13.09
N ILE A 7 21.38 16.51 13.96
CA ILE A 7 22.40 15.56 14.38
C ILE A 7 21.86 14.79 15.58
N VAL A 8 21.74 13.46 15.46
CA VAL A 8 21.29 12.59 16.54
C VAL A 8 22.49 12.07 17.32
N ARG A 9 22.48 12.30 18.64
CA ARG A 9 23.52 11.83 19.57
C ARG A 9 22.91 11.01 20.70
N ARG A 10 23.67 10.07 21.24
CA ARG A 10 23.32 9.40 22.51
C ARG A 10 23.50 10.36 23.68
N MET A 11 22.91 10.03 24.84
CA MET A 11 23.08 10.81 26.08
C MET A 11 24.55 10.95 26.48
N ASP A 12 25.38 9.97 26.11
CA ASP A 12 26.84 9.96 26.32
C ASP A 12 27.61 10.87 25.34
N GLY A 13 26.91 11.62 24.48
CA GLY A 13 27.50 12.51 23.47
C GLY A 13 27.97 11.82 22.19
N SER A 14 27.97 10.48 22.13
CA SER A 14 28.34 9.72 20.93
C SER A 14 27.45 10.06 19.74
N TRP A 15 28.08 10.33 18.60
CA TRP A 15 27.37 10.55 17.33
C TRP A 15 26.72 9.25 16.84
N ILE A 16 25.50 9.35 16.32
CA ILE A 16 24.76 8.21 15.76
C ILE A 16 24.57 8.41 14.25
N CYS A 17 23.86 9.47 13.87
CA CYS A 17 23.59 9.80 12.48
C CYS A 17 23.10 11.23 12.31
N ASP A 18 23.19 11.72 11.08
CA ASP A 18 22.53 12.95 10.66
C ASP A 18 21.16 12.58 10.05
N ALA A 19 20.08 13.05 10.67
CA ALA A 19 18.72 12.81 10.24
C ALA A 19 18.22 13.98 9.38
N ILE A 20 17.57 13.70 8.26
CA ILE A 20 16.97 14.74 7.41
C ILE A 20 15.71 15.26 8.09
N TRP A 21 15.73 16.54 8.49
CA TRP A 21 14.58 17.22 9.07
C TRP A 21 13.92 18.10 8.01
N ASN A 22 12.89 17.55 7.35
CA ASN A 22 12.08 18.27 6.38
C ASN A 22 11.09 19.23 7.07
N GLY A 23 11.61 20.17 7.84
CA GLY A 23 10.85 21.15 8.62
C GLY A 23 10.19 22.23 7.75
N ASN A 24 8.91 22.48 8.05
CA ASN A 24 7.93 23.39 7.43
C ASN A 24 7.88 23.38 5.89
N LYS A 25 6.90 22.64 5.35
CA LYS A 25 6.59 22.58 3.91
C LYS A 25 5.87 23.83 3.39
N VAL A 26 5.50 24.73 4.28
CA VAL A 26 4.84 26.00 3.97
C VAL A 26 5.91 27.08 3.95
N ASP A 27 5.94 27.88 2.89
CA ASP A 27 6.85 29.01 2.75
C ASP A 27 6.74 29.94 3.96
N ALA A 28 7.87 30.46 4.44
CA ALA A 28 7.92 31.35 5.60
C ALA A 28 7.12 32.66 5.41
N PHE A 29 6.85 33.04 4.15
CA PHE A 29 6.02 34.18 3.78
C PHE A 29 4.89 33.74 2.86
N PRO A 30 3.69 34.34 2.98
CA PRO A 30 2.58 34.02 2.09
C PRO A 30 2.90 34.49 0.66
N LYS A 31 2.98 33.55 -0.28
CA LYS A 31 3.06 33.87 -1.70
C LYS A 31 1.75 34.48 -2.19
N ALA A 32 1.84 35.45 -3.10
CA ALA A 32 0.65 36.03 -3.73
C ALA A 32 -0.16 34.95 -4.46
N ARG A 33 -1.50 35.06 -4.45
CA ARG A 33 -2.39 34.06 -5.07
C ARG A 33 -2.08 33.82 -6.55
N ILE A 34 -1.69 34.87 -7.28
CA ILE A 34 -1.32 34.81 -8.69
C ILE A 34 -0.07 33.94 -8.90
N GLU A 35 0.95 34.11 -8.06
CA GLU A 35 2.19 33.34 -8.14
C GLU A 35 1.96 31.86 -7.85
N GLN A 36 1.16 31.54 -6.82
CA GLN A 36 0.75 30.16 -6.53
C GLN A 36 0.04 29.51 -7.72
N LEU A 37 -0.84 30.24 -8.42
CA LEU A 37 -1.53 29.74 -9.60
C LEU A 37 -0.58 29.51 -10.78
N LYS A 38 0.40 30.41 -10.98
CA LYS A 38 1.46 30.24 -11.98
C LYS A 38 2.30 29.00 -11.68
N GLU A 39 2.77 28.84 -10.44
CA GLU A 39 3.53 27.65 -10.01
C GLU A 39 2.73 26.36 -10.25
N LYS A 40 1.44 26.34 -9.86
CA LYS A 40 0.56 25.19 -10.09
C LYS A 40 0.41 24.88 -11.59
N ARG A 41 0.26 25.90 -12.43
CA ARG A 41 0.16 25.73 -13.90
C ARG A 41 1.45 25.14 -14.47
N VAL A 42 2.62 25.65 -14.07
CA VAL A 42 3.92 25.13 -14.52
C VAL A 42 4.09 23.68 -14.08
N LYS A 43 3.85 23.36 -12.79
CA LYS A 43 3.93 21.99 -12.26
C LYS A 43 3.02 21.03 -13.02
N ARG A 44 1.78 21.44 -13.33
CA ARG A 44 0.86 20.63 -14.13
C ARG A 44 1.37 20.40 -15.55
N SER A 45 1.93 21.43 -16.19
CA SER A 45 2.50 21.31 -17.54
C SER A 45 3.67 20.33 -17.57
N VAL A 46 4.57 20.41 -16.60
CA VAL A 46 5.73 19.50 -16.49
C VAL A 46 5.25 18.06 -16.30
N LYS A 47 4.33 17.81 -15.35
CA LYS A 47 3.77 16.47 -15.12
C LYS A 47 3.12 15.88 -16.37
N ASN A 48 2.36 16.69 -17.11
CA ASN A 48 1.74 16.24 -18.36
C ASN A 48 2.78 15.86 -19.43
N LEU A 49 3.92 16.55 -19.48
CA LEU A 49 5.02 16.21 -20.40
C LEU A 49 5.73 14.93 -19.95
N GLU A 50 6.01 14.79 -18.66
CA GLU A 50 6.58 13.55 -18.09
C GLU A 50 5.69 12.34 -18.37
N ASP A 51 4.37 12.47 -18.20
CA ASP A 51 3.41 11.41 -18.52
C ASP A 51 3.43 11.04 -20.02
N LYS A 52 3.61 12.02 -20.92
CA LYS A 52 3.76 11.75 -22.36
C LYS A 52 5.06 11.01 -22.65
N VAL A 53 6.17 11.43 -22.05
CA VAL A 53 7.46 10.75 -22.19
C VAL A 53 7.37 9.32 -21.69
N ARG A 54 6.74 9.09 -20.52
CA ARG A 54 6.53 7.75 -19.96
C ARG A 54 5.73 6.88 -20.93
N ARG A 55 4.63 7.38 -21.50
CA ARG A 55 3.85 6.62 -22.51
C ARG A 55 4.68 6.25 -23.73
N LYS A 56 5.53 7.16 -24.22
CA LYS A 56 6.44 6.85 -25.34
C LYS A 56 7.49 5.81 -24.99
N GLN A 57 7.99 5.81 -23.76
CA GLN A 57 8.89 4.77 -23.26
C GLN A 57 8.17 3.42 -23.10
N GLU A 58 6.90 3.42 -22.69
CA GLU A 58 6.06 2.23 -22.63
C GLU A 58 5.78 1.66 -24.03
N GLU A 59 5.55 2.50 -25.04
CA GLU A 59 5.43 2.07 -26.45
C GLU A 59 6.70 1.38 -26.96
N LEU A 60 7.89 1.79 -26.49
CA LEU A 60 9.17 1.15 -26.84
C LEU A 60 9.32 -0.21 -26.17
N ARG A 61 8.62 -0.47 -25.06
CA ARG A 61 8.73 -1.73 -24.34
C ARG A 61 8.22 -2.85 -25.26
N PRO A 62 9.06 -3.86 -25.59
CA PRO A 62 8.62 -4.96 -26.42
C PRO A 62 7.43 -5.66 -25.77
N ALA A 63 6.51 -6.19 -26.58
CA ALA A 63 5.38 -6.96 -26.10
C ALA A 63 5.89 -8.06 -25.18
N LEU A 64 5.48 -8.02 -23.90
CA LEU A 64 5.73 -9.11 -22.97
C LEU A 64 5.02 -10.32 -23.57
N GLU A 65 5.76 -11.36 -23.92
CA GLU A 65 5.17 -12.63 -24.34
C GLU A 65 4.19 -13.05 -23.23
N GLN A 66 2.92 -13.23 -23.60
CA GLN A 66 1.94 -13.85 -22.71
C GLN A 66 2.54 -15.19 -22.32
N ARG A 67 3.00 -15.34 -21.07
CA ARG A 67 3.25 -16.67 -20.51
C ARG A 67 1.89 -17.33 -20.42
N PRO A 68 1.57 -18.30 -21.30
CA PRO A 68 0.33 -19.01 -21.15
C PRO A 68 0.54 -19.96 -19.97
N GLU A 69 -0.21 -19.73 -18.88
CA GLU A 69 -0.65 -20.70 -17.87
C GLU A 69 -1.05 -19.89 -16.63
N ILE A 70 -2.15 -19.14 -16.77
CA ILE A 70 -2.90 -18.71 -15.59
C ILE A 70 -3.59 -19.97 -15.08
N ASP A 71 -3.07 -20.55 -13.99
CA ASP A 71 -3.66 -21.69 -13.34
C ASP A 71 -4.98 -21.28 -12.68
N VAL A 72 -6.08 -21.43 -13.45
CA VAL A 72 -7.44 -21.11 -13.03
C VAL A 72 -7.89 -21.93 -11.81
N THR A 73 -7.17 -23.00 -11.45
CA THR A 73 -7.47 -23.81 -10.27
C THR A 73 -7.18 -23.07 -8.96
N MET A 74 -6.37 -22.02 -8.98
CA MET A 74 -6.11 -21.18 -7.79
C MET A 74 -7.33 -20.35 -7.33
N PHE A 75 -8.35 -20.20 -8.20
CA PHE A 75 -9.61 -19.53 -7.85
C PHE A 75 -10.70 -20.49 -7.38
N ALA A 76 -10.42 -21.80 -7.35
CA ALA A 76 -11.40 -22.78 -6.87
C ALA A 76 -11.61 -22.62 -5.35
N PRO A 77 -12.87 -22.67 -4.87
CA PRO A 77 -13.14 -22.68 -3.44
C PRO A 77 -12.50 -23.92 -2.82
N GLN A 78 -11.69 -23.72 -1.78
CA GLN A 78 -11.17 -24.81 -0.94
C GLN A 78 -12.38 -25.52 -0.33
N ARG A 79 -12.70 -26.72 -0.82
CA ARG A 79 -13.73 -27.57 -0.21
C ARG A 79 -13.19 -28.10 1.10
N ASN A 80 -13.47 -27.39 2.19
CA ASN A 80 -13.24 -27.91 3.52
C ASN A 80 -14.22 -29.07 3.73
N HIS A 81 -13.73 -30.30 3.69
CA HIS A 81 -14.47 -31.51 4.06
C HIS A 81 -14.62 -31.62 5.59
N ASN A 82 -14.90 -30.51 6.26
CA ASN A 82 -15.30 -30.56 7.65
C ASN A 82 -16.77 -30.97 7.63
N GLU A 83 -17.05 -32.17 8.11
CA GLU A 83 -18.42 -32.58 8.39
C GLU A 83 -19.06 -31.46 9.22
N PRO A 84 -20.25 -30.94 8.84
CA PRO A 84 -20.87 -29.88 9.60
C PRO A 84 -21.08 -30.40 11.01
N GLU A 85 -20.56 -29.70 12.02
CA GLU A 85 -20.82 -30.02 13.42
C GLU A 85 -22.34 -30.19 13.59
N LYS A 86 -22.77 -31.36 14.07
CA LYS A 86 -24.20 -31.64 14.24
C LYS A 86 -24.79 -30.59 15.18
N VAL A 87 -25.68 -29.76 14.65
CA VAL A 87 -26.41 -28.78 15.44
C VAL A 87 -27.64 -29.47 16.00
N TYR A 88 -27.66 -29.68 17.32
CA TYR A 88 -28.81 -30.26 18.01
C TYR A 88 -29.87 -29.21 18.26
N LEU A 89 -31.11 -29.49 17.88
CA LEU A 89 -32.23 -28.57 18.12
C LEU A 89 -32.84 -28.78 19.51
N PHE A 90 -32.73 -30.01 20.03
CA PHE A 90 -33.25 -30.41 21.35
C PHE A 90 -32.21 -31.20 22.15
N GLU A 91 -32.27 -31.08 23.47
CA GLU A 91 -31.36 -31.80 24.39
C GLU A 91 -31.48 -33.34 24.24
N SER A 92 -32.67 -33.84 23.91
CA SER A 92 -32.92 -35.26 23.70
C SER A 92 -32.15 -35.85 22.51
N GLU A 93 -31.91 -35.06 21.46
CA GLU A 93 -31.18 -35.50 20.26
C GLU A 93 -29.67 -35.58 20.53
N PHE A 94 -29.16 -34.70 21.40
CA PHE A 94 -27.77 -34.74 21.85
C PHE A 94 -27.50 -35.96 22.73
N GLU A 95 -28.40 -36.25 23.67
CA GLU A 95 -28.27 -37.39 24.57
C GLU A 95 -28.33 -38.75 23.85
N SER A 96 -29.13 -38.87 22.79
CA SER A 96 -29.21 -40.09 21.99
C SER A 96 -27.89 -40.37 21.26
N ASP A 97 -27.33 -39.36 20.59
CA ASP A 97 -26.06 -39.51 19.87
C ASP A 97 -24.89 -39.77 20.84
N PHE A 98 -24.92 -39.15 22.03
CA PHE A 98 -23.92 -39.39 23.08
C PHE A 98 -23.99 -40.81 23.65
N LYS A 99 -25.20 -41.35 23.85
CA LYS A 99 -25.42 -42.74 24.29
C LYS A 99 -25.02 -43.76 23.22
N GLU A 100 -25.23 -43.44 21.95
CA GLU A 100 -24.86 -44.32 20.83
C GLU A 100 -23.34 -44.36 20.60
N SER A 101 -22.62 -43.35 21.10
CA SER A 101 -21.15 -43.22 20.97
C SER A 101 -20.34 -43.80 22.15
N GLN A 102 -20.99 -44.31 23.21
CA GLN A 102 -20.36 -44.89 24.40
C GLN A 102 -20.45 -46.42 24.41
#